data_AF-A0A7C1AYG7-F1
#
_entry.id   AF-A0A7C1AYG7-F1
#
_cell.length_a   1.000
_cell.length_b   1.000
_cell.length_c   1.000
_cell.angle_alpha   90.00
_cell.angle_beta   90.00
_cell.angle_gamma   90.00
#
_symmetry.space_group_name_H-M   'P 1'
#
loop_
_entity.id
_entity.type
_entity.pdbx_description
1 polymer ?
#
loop_
_entity_poly.entity_id
_entity_poly.type
_entity_poly.pdbx_seq_one_letter_code
_entity_poly.pdbx_strand_id
1 'polypeptide(L)'
;MKTARAARLAPLWALTLLLIVPLWASRDSDLGQAYGFYADWPGRLALCALVGLAALAIHLSLHQQIGARIERFASQHFRKLLASYVVAYTAIFATLAIVSYLRFHSDVDYANFLQSVNSAAHGRFFTNCLSNAPREISIFADHNAPIMFLLFPIYILLPYPSVLLIISTLILVSTAAILSRYLRRIVRLDHTTTLCLCMAATLAPYYASQNFEGLSMEMLGPPLFILALHLFERERFWPFMVVLLFLNSVKEQVAIVMMVFVLIALVRKKGARWAIGPFLLNAMMIFISFGLVIPHFRPTGAYKLLNPDAGTSLAGQAMAYLRHPSSAVQQVLAPFRLTYVYIVAATNLFFLPFLSLESLFILPSLAKNLLFVRWAANIMSKHALLMSGAM
;
A
#
# COMPACT_ATOMS: atom_id res chain seq x y z
N MET A 1 -20.32 29.07 15.60
CA MET A 1 -21.04 27.94 14.95
C MET A 1 -20.30 27.24 13.79
N LYS A 2 -19.31 27.84 13.11
CA LYS A 2 -18.54 27.16 12.03
C LYS A 2 -17.49 26.15 12.50
N THR A 3 -17.02 26.24 13.75
CA THR A 3 -15.97 25.39 14.34
C THR A 3 -16.47 24.02 14.83
N ALA A 4 -17.75 23.90 15.18
CA ALA A 4 -18.34 22.64 15.65
C ALA A 4 -18.65 21.64 14.53
N ARG A 5 -18.84 22.11 13.28
CA ARG A 5 -19.06 21.24 12.10
C ARG A 5 -17.76 20.59 11.62
N ALA A 6 -16.63 21.32 11.67
CA ALA A 6 -15.31 20.79 11.29
C ALA A 6 -14.83 19.69 12.26
N ALA A 7 -15.15 19.79 13.55
CA ALA A 7 -14.87 18.75 14.54
C ALA A 7 -15.72 17.47 14.33
N ARG A 8 -16.92 17.59 13.76
CA ARG A 8 -17.82 16.45 13.48
C ARG A 8 -17.51 15.72 12.17
N LEU A 9 -16.80 16.36 11.24
CA LEU A 9 -16.29 15.71 10.01
C LEU A 9 -14.87 15.16 10.18
N ALA A 10 -14.22 15.44 11.32
CA ALA A 10 -12.90 14.91 11.61
C ALA A 10 -12.83 13.36 11.67
N PRO A 11 -13.81 12.61 12.21
CA PRO A 11 -13.77 11.16 12.17
C PRO A 11 -13.90 10.58 10.74
N LEU A 12 -14.43 11.36 9.78
CA LEU A 12 -14.71 10.88 8.43
C LEU A 12 -13.47 10.83 7.52
N TRP A 13 -12.49 11.72 7.70
CA TRP A 13 -11.22 11.64 6.94
C TRP A 13 -10.23 10.62 7.57
N ALA A 14 -10.39 10.30 8.86
CA ALA A 14 -9.66 9.22 9.53
C ALA A 14 -10.01 7.85 8.95
N LEU A 15 -11.29 7.68 8.62
CA LEU A 15 -11.77 6.57 7.81
C LEU A 15 -11.08 6.57 6.44
N THR A 16 -10.88 7.70 5.77
CA THR A 16 -10.13 7.73 4.49
C THR A 16 -8.67 7.21 4.58
N LEU A 17 -8.01 7.26 5.74
CA LEU A 17 -6.68 6.64 5.93
C LEU A 17 -6.73 5.14 6.19
N LEU A 18 -7.81 4.63 6.78
CA LEU A 18 -8.11 3.19 6.86
C LEU A 18 -8.29 2.54 5.48
N LEU A 19 -8.46 3.39 4.48
CA LEU A 19 -8.98 3.10 3.16
C LEU A 19 -7.93 3.23 2.05
N ILE A 20 -6.93 4.08 2.25
CA ILE A 20 -5.74 4.20 1.38
C ILE A 20 -4.78 3.01 1.58
N VAL A 21 -4.68 2.51 2.82
CA VAL A 21 -3.73 1.45 3.22
C VAL A 21 -3.99 0.13 2.45
N PRO A 22 -5.25 -0.30 2.24
CA PRO A 22 -5.57 -1.42 1.36
C PRO A 22 -5.33 -1.14 -0.13
N LEU A 23 -5.59 0.07 -0.64
CA LEU A 23 -5.53 0.35 -2.08
C LEU A 23 -4.11 0.35 -2.67
N TRP A 24 -3.10 0.39 -1.80
CA TRP A 24 -1.71 0.47 -2.19
C TRP A 24 -1.06 -0.88 -2.47
N ALA A 25 -1.66 -1.98 -2.03
CA ALA A 25 -1.05 -3.31 -2.12
C ALA A 25 -1.52 -4.13 -3.35
N SER A 26 -2.05 -3.50 -4.41
CA SER A 26 -2.43 -4.23 -5.63
C SER A 26 -1.19 -4.79 -6.31
N ARG A 27 -1.11 -6.11 -6.56
CA ARG A 27 0.09 -6.70 -7.19
C ARG A 27 -0.18 -7.88 -8.12
N ASP A 28 0.77 -8.03 -9.06
CA ASP A 28 0.81 -8.90 -10.23
C ASP A 28 0.98 -10.39 -9.89
N SER A 29 0.02 -11.25 -10.27
CA SER A 29 0.27 -12.70 -10.34
C SER A 29 -0.68 -13.39 -11.35
N ASP A 30 -0.14 -13.82 -12.50
CA ASP A 30 -0.82 -14.55 -13.58
C ASP A 30 -1.32 -15.98 -13.19
N LEU A 31 -1.45 -16.31 -11.90
CA LEU A 31 -1.66 -17.68 -11.42
C LEU A 31 -2.85 -17.83 -10.45
N GLY A 32 -3.96 -17.16 -10.75
CA GLY A 32 -5.22 -17.30 -10.02
C GLY A 32 -5.94 -18.65 -10.16
N GLN A 33 -5.34 -19.65 -10.84
CA GLN A 33 -5.97 -20.97 -11.06
C GLN A 33 -5.26 -22.15 -10.36
N ALA A 34 -4.09 -21.97 -9.74
CA ALA A 34 -3.25 -23.11 -9.33
C ALA A 34 -3.30 -23.51 -7.85
N TYR A 35 -3.89 -22.71 -6.96
CA TYR A 35 -3.86 -23.00 -5.51
C TYR A 35 -5.25 -22.87 -4.87
N GLY A 36 -6.04 -23.94 -5.01
CA GLY A 36 -7.40 -24.11 -4.46
C GLY A 36 -7.45 -24.30 -2.93
N PHE A 37 -6.74 -23.48 -2.15
CA PHE A 37 -6.81 -23.56 -0.68
C PHE A 37 -6.84 -22.20 0.04
N TYR A 38 -7.29 -21.15 -0.63
CA TYR A 38 -7.57 -19.84 -0.03
C TYR A 38 -9.03 -19.62 0.40
N ALA A 39 -9.88 -20.66 0.35
CA ALA A 39 -11.33 -20.52 0.37
C ALA A 39 -12.00 -20.37 1.76
N ASP A 40 -11.32 -20.50 2.91
CA ASP A 40 -12.02 -20.65 4.20
C ASP A 40 -11.68 -19.66 5.34
N TRP A 41 -10.75 -18.74 5.14
CA TRP A 41 -10.33 -17.75 6.14
C TRP A 41 -10.83 -16.29 5.97
N PRO A 42 -11.15 -15.78 4.77
CA PRO A 42 -11.38 -14.34 4.58
C PRO A 42 -12.72 -13.85 5.13
N GLY A 43 -13.79 -14.64 4.99
CA GLY A 43 -15.12 -14.28 5.48
C GLY A 43 -15.17 -14.16 7.01
N ARG A 44 -14.38 -14.97 7.72
CA ARG A 44 -14.30 -14.96 9.19
C ARG A 44 -13.45 -13.79 9.72
N LEU A 45 -12.47 -13.31 8.95
CA LEU A 45 -11.66 -12.13 9.30
C LEU A 45 -12.32 -10.81 8.88
N ALA A 46 -13.07 -10.80 7.78
CA ALA A 46 -14.00 -9.72 7.46
C ALA A 46 -15.07 -9.56 8.53
N LEU A 47 -15.55 -10.67 9.12
CA LEU A 47 -16.40 -10.66 10.31
C LEU A 47 -15.66 -10.04 11.52
N CYS A 48 -14.37 -10.33 11.74
CA CYS A 48 -13.58 -9.67 12.81
C CYS A 48 -13.37 -8.17 12.59
N ALA A 49 -13.16 -7.73 11.34
CA ALA A 49 -13.06 -6.31 10.98
C ALA A 49 -14.42 -5.59 11.10
N LEU A 50 -15.52 -6.26 10.70
CA LEU A 50 -16.90 -5.83 10.95
C LEU A 50 -17.21 -5.79 12.44
N VAL A 51 -16.70 -6.72 13.26
CA VAL A 51 -16.79 -6.70 14.72
C VAL A 51 -15.97 -5.56 15.31
N GLY A 52 -14.80 -5.22 14.75
CA GLY A 52 -14.00 -4.06 15.16
C GLY A 52 -14.67 -2.72 14.81
N LEU A 53 -15.28 -2.63 13.63
CA LEU A 53 -16.10 -1.49 13.20
C LEU A 53 -17.42 -1.41 13.98
N ALA A 54 -18.03 -2.53 14.31
CA ALA A 54 -19.18 -2.63 15.19
C ALA A 54 -18.79 -2.28 16.63
N ALA A 55 -17.62 -2.66 17.12
CA ALA A 55 -17.11 -2.28 18.43
C ALA A 55 -16.77 -0.78 18.51
N LEU A 56 -16.30 -0.18 17.41
CA LEU A 56 -16.14 1.27 17.26
C LEU A 56 -17.50 1.96 17.22
N ALA A 57 -18.47 1.43 16.48
CA ALA A 57 -19.85 1.93 16.45
C ALA A 57 -20.55 1.79 17.81
N ILE A 58 -20.30 0.68 18.53
CA ILE A 58 -20.74 0.41 19.90
C ILE A 58 -20.03 1.37 20.87
N HIS A 59 -18.73 1.65 20.71
CA HIS A 59 -18.03 2.65 21.52
C HIS A 59 -18.62 4.06 21.33
N LEU A 60 -18.96 4.41 20.09
CA LEU A 60 -19.61 5.67 19.74
C LEU A 60 -21.09 5.75 20.20
N SER A 61 -21.73 4.61 20.47
CA SER A 61 -23.13 4.51 20.93
C SER A 61 -23.27 4.14 22.41
N LEU A 62 -22.20 3.74 23.09
CA LEU A 62 -22.17 3.47 24.52
C LEU A 62 -22.25 4.78 25.30
N HIS A 63 -23.20 4.80 26.24
CA HIS A 63 -23.52 5.86 27.19
C HIS A 63 -22.31 6.75 27.55
N GLN A 64 -22.47 8.08 27.48
CA GLN A 64 -21.39 9.08 27.64
C GLN A 64 -20.45 8.80 28.84
N GLN A 65 -20.97 8.23 29.92
CA GLN A 65 -20.19 7.86 31.12
C GLN A 65 -19.25 6.66 30.93
N ILE A 66 -19.67 5.63 30.18
CA ILE A 66 -18.85 4.44 29.89
C ILE A 66 -17.74 4.81 28.89
N GLY A 67 -18.09 5.57 27.84
CA GLY A 67 -17.11 6.11 26.89
C GLY A 67 -16.02 6.94 27.58
N ALA A 68 -16.41 7.81 28.52
CA ALA A 68 -15.45 8.60 29.30
C ALA A 68 -14.55 7.78 30.24
N ARG A 69 -14.98 6.61 30.71
CA ARG A 69 -14.12 5.70 31.50
C ARG A 69 -13.12 5.00 30.60
N ILE A 70 -13.57 4.48 29.46
CA ILE A 70 -12.71 3.81 28.47
C ILE A 70 -11.65 4.79 27.94
N GLU A 71 -12.03 6.01 27.58
CA GLU A 71 -11.06 7.01 27.09
C GLU A 71 -10.04 7.42 28.15
N ARG A 72 -10.46 7.54 29.42
CA ARG A 72 -9.51 7.78 30.52
C ARG A 72 -8.51 6.63 30.66
N PHE A 73 -8.96 5.39 30.59
CA PHE A 73 -8.06 4.24 30.64
C PHE A 73 -7.14 4.19 29.40
N ALA A 74 -7.69 4.36 28.20
CA ALA A 74 -6.95 4.33 26.95
C ALA A 74 -5.90 5.44 26.88
N SER A 75 -6.21 6.65 27.36
CA SER A 75 -5.26 7.77 27.40
C SER A 75 -4.12 7.52 28.40
N GLN A 76 -4.40 6.98 29.58
CA GLN A 76 -3.38 6.64 30.59
C GLN A 76 -2.44 5.52 30.12
N HIS A 77 -2.96 4.55 29.37
CA HIS A 77 -2.21 3.35 28.98
C HIS A 77 -1.90 3.25 27.48
N PHE A 78 -2.12 4.32 26.71
CA PHE A 78 -2.09 4.29 25.25
C PHE A 78 -0.84 3.61 24.68
N ARG A 79 0.34 4.01 25.15
CA ARG A 79 1.62 3.49 24.64
C ARG A 79 1.76 1.99 24.90
N LYS A 80 1.31 1.53 26.08
CA LYS A 80 1.34 0.11 26.45
C LYS A 80 0.36 -0.68 25.60
N LEU A 81 -0.86 -0.18 25.40
CA LEU A 81 -1.89 -0.81 24.57
C LEU A 81 -1.47 -0.92 23.10
N LEU A 82 -0.88 0.13 22.55
CA LEU A 82 -0.36 0.11 21.18
C LEU A 82 0.84 -0.85 21.06
N ALA A 83 1.77 -0.84 22.02
CA ALA A 83 2.91 -1.75 22.01
C ALA A 83 2.47 -3.22 22.15
N SER A 84 1.51 -3.51 23.04
CA SER A 84 0.97 -4.87 23.19
C SER A 84 0.26 -5.33 21.92
N TYR A 85 -0.46 -4.43 21.24
CA TYR A 85 -1.06 -4.72 19.94
C TYR A 85 -0.01 -5.06 18.89
N VAL A 86 1.05 -4.25 18.78
CA VAL A 86 2.16 -4.49 17.84
C VAL A 86 2.79 -5.85 18.10
N VAL A 87 3.12 -6.17 19.36
CA VAL A 87 3.72 -7.46 19.74
C VAL A 87 2.78 -8.63 19.43
N ALA A 88 1.50 -8.53 19.79
CA ALA A 88 0.53 -9.58 19.54
C ALA A 88 0.30 -9.80 18.03
N TYR A 89 0.15 -8.72 17.26
CA TYR A 89 0.01 -8.79 15.81
C TYR A 89 1.22 -9.46 15.18
N THR A 90 2.44 -9.04 15.54
CA THR A 90 3.66 -9.65 15.00
C THR A 90 3.77 -11.12 15.37
N ALA A 91 3.54 -11.48 16.63
CA ALA A 91 3.60 -12.88 17.07
C ALA A 91 2.61 -13.76 16.31
N ILE A 92 1.36 -13.31 16.14
CA ILE A 92 0.32 -14.06 15.44
C ILE A 92 0.62 -14.15 13.94
N PHE A 93 0.73 -13.01 13.25
CA PHE A 93 0.85 -13.00 11.79
C PHE A 93 2.19 -13.52 11.29
N ALA A 94 3.29 -13.27 11.98
CA ALA A 94 4.58 -13.83 11.57
C ALA A 94 4.60 -15.35 11.76
N THR A 95 4.03 -15.88 12.84
CA THR A 95 3.91 -17.34 13.05
C THR A 95 3.05 -17.96 11.94
N LEU A 96 1.89 -17.37 11.64
CA LEU A 96 1.01 -17.87 10.59
C LEU A 96 1.66 -17.79 9.20
N ALA A 97 2.38 -16.71 8.89
CA ALA A 97 3.14 -16.57 7.64
C ALA A 97 4.24 -17.63 7.53
N ILE A 98 4.99 -17.90 8.60
CA ILE A 98 6.02 -18.94 8.63
C ILE A 98 5.39 -20.33 8.46
N VAL A 99 4.28 -20.63 9.14
CA VAL A 99 3.58 -21.92 8.97
C VAL A 99 3.07 -22.07 7.54
N SER A 100 2.54 -21.01 6.93
CA SER A 100 2.14 -21.00 5.52
C SER A 100 3.33 -21.31 4.61
N TYR A 101 4.47 -20.65 4.84
CA TYR A 101 5.71 -20.90 4.11
C TYR A 101 6.20 -22.34 4.24
N LEU A 102 6.22 -22.90 5.45
CA LEU A 102 6.63 -24.28 5.70
C LEU A 102 5.68 -25.32 5.09
N ARG A 103 4.43 -24.94 4.80
CA ARG A 103 3.47 -25.75 4.05
C ARG A 103 3.54 -25.54 2.54
N PHE A 104 4.58 -24.86 2.04
CA PHE A 104 4.75 -24.50 0.63
C PHE A 104 3.62 -23.62 0.08
N HIS A 105 2.90 -22.93 0.96
CA HIS A 105 1.90 -21.94 0.59
C HIS A 105 2.54 -20.55 0.63
N SER A 106 3.33 -20.24 -0.39
CA SER A 106 4.00 -18.95 -0.55
C SER A 106 3.81 -18.40 -1.94
N ASP A 107 3.72 -17.07 -2.02
CA ASP A 107 3.51 -16.38 -3.27
C ASP A 107 4.77 -16.39 -4.16
N VAL A 108 4.55 -16.32 -5.48
CA VAL A 108 5.63 -16.24 -6.47
C VAL A 108 6.46 -14.98 -6.29
N ASP A 109 5.86 -13.86 -5.86
CA ASP A 109 6.58 -12.62 -5.58
C ASP A 109 7.54 -12.74 -4.40
N TYR A 110 7.20 -13.54 -3.39
CA TYR A 110 8.12 -13.82 -2.30
C TYR A 110 9.31 -14.65 -2.78
N ALA A 111 9.07 -15.63 -3.65
CA ALA A 111 10.14 -16.41 -4.27
C ALA A 111 11.04 -15.54 -5.17
N ASN A 112 10.46 -14.65 -5.98
CA ASN A 112 11.18 -13.64 -6.77
C ASN A 112 12.14 -12.83 -5.89
N PHE A 113 11.60 -12.31 -4.79
CA PHE A 113 12.34 -11.46 -3.87
C PHE A 113 13.46 -12.23 -3.16
N LEU A 114 13.13 -13.39 -2.58
CA LEU A 114 14.07 -14.24 -1.87
C LEU A 114 15.23 -14.67 -2.78
N GLN A 115 14.95 -15.11 -4.02
CA GLN A 115 15.99 -15.44 -4.99
C GLN A 115 16.87 -14.24 -5.30
N SER A 116 16.28 -13.06 -5.49
CA SER A 116 17.03 -11.84 -5.83
C SER A 116 18.00 -11.45 -4.70
N VAL A 117 17.51 -11.38 -3.46
CA VAL A 117 18.36 -11.03 -2.31
C VAL A 117 19.41 -12.12 -2.04
N ASN A 118 19.06 -13.39 -2.20
CA ASN A 118 20.00 -14.50 -2.08
C ASN A 118 21.10 -14.46 -3.15
N SER A 119 20.74 -14.19 -4.40
CA SER A 119 21.72 -13.99 -5.49
C SER A 119 22.66 -12.83 -5.19
N ALA A 120 22.14 -11.71 -4.66
CA ALA A 120 22.95 -10.56 -4.25
C ALA A 120 23.96 -10.93 -3.14
N ALA A 121 23.55 -11.77 -2.18
CA ALA A 121 24.44 -12.25 -1.12
C ALA A 121 25.58 -13.15 -1.68
N HIS A 122 25.39 -13.75 -2.85
CA HIS A 122 26.38 -14.60 -3.53
C HIS A 122 27.07 -13.90 -4.72
N GLY A 123 27.06 -12.56 -4.76
CA GLY A 123 27.81 -11.78 -5.75
C GLY A 123 27.12 -11.56 -7.09
N ARG A 124 25.86 -11.99 -7.25
CA ARG A 124 25.04 -11.71 -8.44
C ARG A 124 24.03 -10.62 -8.16
N PHE A 125 24.06 -9.51 -8.91
CA PHE A 125 23.25 -8.33 -8.60
C PHE A 125 21.72 -8.59 -8.73
N PHE A 126 21.08 -8.91 -7.61
CA PHE A 126 19.64 -9.11 -7.44
C PHE A 126 18.95 -9.96 -8.52
N THR A 127 19.58 -11.04 -8.96
CA THR A 127 19.09 -11.89 -10.06
C THR A 127 18.11 -12.97 -9.60
N ASN A 128 17.11 -13.27 -10.43
CA ASN A 128 16.17 -14.38 -10.24
C ASN A 128 15.81 -15.04 -11.59
N CYS A 129 15.25 -16.25 -11.55
CA CYS A 129 14.82 -17.01 -12.73
C CYS A 129 13.30 -16.95 -13.00
N LEU A 130 12.56 -16.22 -12.17
CA LEU A 130 11.09 -16.16 -12.17
C LEU A 130 10.55 -14.90 -12.89
N SER A 131 11.41 -13.91 -13.13
CA SER A 131 11.15 -12.82 -14.06
C SER A 131 10.88 -13.38 -15.47
N ASN A 132 9.84 -12.88 -16.15
CA ASN A 132 9.51 -13.23 -17.55
C ASN A 132 10.63 -12.78 -18.50
N ALA A 133 11.70 -13.55 -18.54
CA ALA A 133 12.88 -13.36 -19.36
C ALA A 133 13.47 -14.74 -19.72
N PRO A 134 14.06 -14.89 -20.91
CA PRO A 134 14.60 -16.18 -21.36
C PRO A 134 15.85 -16.65 -20.58
N ARG A 135 16.38 -15.81 -19.68
CA ARG A 135 17.55 -16.06 -18.82
C ARG A 135 17.35 -15.37 -17.47
N GLU A 136 18.13 -15.79 -16.47
CA GLU A 136 18.23 -15.08 -15.19
C GLU A 136 18.50 -13.59 -15.41
N ILE A 137 17.74 -12.74 -14.75
CA ILE A 137 17.84 -11.29 -14.89
C ILE A 137 17.67 -10.63 -13.52
N SER A 138 18.22 -9.43 -13.38
CA SER A 138 18.02 -8.63 -12.17
C SER A 138 16.54 -8.28 -12.01
N ILE A 139 16.01 -8.32 -10.78
CA ILE A 139 14.67 -7.83 -10.46
C ILE A 139 14.47 -6.36 -10.87
N PHE A 140 15.56 -5.58 -10.97
CA PHE A 140 15.55 -4.20 -11.45
C PHE A 140 15.21 -4.04 -12.93
N ALA A 141 15.20 -5.14 -13.71
CA ALA A 141 14.67 -5.19 -15.06
C ALA A 141 13.13 -5.11 -15.11
N ASP A 142 12.48 -5.56 -14.04
CA ASP A 142 11.03 -5.56 -13.87
C ASP A 142 10.56 -4.40 -13.00
N HIS A 143 11.27 -4.08 -11.91
CA HIS A 143 10.88 -3.06 -10.95
C HIS A 143 12.08 -2.31 -10.38
N ASN A 144 12.08 -0.98 -10.46
CA ASN A 144 13.08 -0.19 -9.75
C ASN A 144 12.64 0.00 -8.29
N ALA A 145 13.17 -0.84 -7.40
CA ALA A 145 12.87 -0.79 -5.97
C ALA A 145 14.15 -0.60 -5.10
N PRO A 146 14.91 0.52 -5.19
CA PRO A 146 16.15 0.69 -4.44
C PRO A 146 16.01 0.53 -2.91
N ILE A 147 14.81 0.65 -2.36
CA ILE A 147 14.57 0.40 -0.94
C ILE A 147 15.01 -1.01 -0.49
N MET A 148 15.15 -1.98 -1.42
CA MET A 148 15.64 -3.34 -1.07
C MET A 148 17.04 -3.33 -0.47
N PHE A 149 17.87 -2.34 -0.81
CA PHE A 149 19.20 -2.19 -0.25
C PHE A 149 19.19 -2.00 1.28
N LEU A 150 18.09 -1.52 1.88
CA LEU A 150 17.97 -1.44 3.34
C LEU A 150 17.76 -2.80 3.99
N LEU A 151 17.14 -3.74 3.28
CA LEU A 151 16.86 -5.09 3.79
C LEU A 151 18.02 -6.06 3.52
N PHE A 152 18.85 -5.74 2.53
CA PHE A 152 19.98 -6.57 2.12
C PHE A 152 20.98 -6.87 3.25
N PRO A 153 21.46 -5.89 4.06
CA PRO A 153 22.36 -6.18 5.18
C PRO A 153 21.75 -7.12 6.23
N ILE A 154 20.44 -6.98 6.48
CA ILE A 154 19.73 -7.84 7.44
C ILE A 154 19.71 -9.29 6.94
N TYR A 155 19.46 -9.48 5.64
CA TYR A 155 19.45 -10.81 5.04
C TYR A 155 20.85 -11.46 5.00
N ILE A 156 21.92 -10.69 4.75
CA ILE A 156 23.28 -11.25 4.79
C ILE A 156 23.62 -11.77 6.19
N LEU A 157 23.24 -11.05 7.23
CA LEU A 157 23.48 -11.46 8.62
C LEU A 157 22.60 -12.63 9.04
N LEU A 158 21.37 -12.69 8.54
CA LEU A 158 20.37 -13.69 8.87
C LEU A 158 19.71 -14.22 7.58
N PRO A 159 20.35 -15.13 6.84
CA PRO A 159 19.92 -15.58 5.52
C PRO A 159 18.81 -16.63 5.61
N TYR A 160 17.77 -16.34 6.41
CA TYR A 160 16.63 -17.21 6.62
C TYR A 160 15.37 -16.59 5.99
N PRO A 161 14.59 -17.36 5.20
CA PRO A 161 13.31 -16.90 4.67
C PRO A 161 12.37 -16.38 5.77
N SER A 162 12.30 -17.06 6.91
CA SER A 162 11.47 -16.65 8.05
C SER A 162 11.77 -15.22 8.55
N VAL A 163 13.01 -14.76 8.43
CA VAL A 163 13.40 -13.40 8.86
C VAL A 163 12.74 -12.34 7.97
N LEU A 164 12.68 -12.58 6.65
CA LEU A 164 11.99 -11.66 5.72
C LEU A 164 10.48 -11.61 5.99
N LEU A 165 9.86 -12.74 6.36
CA LEU A 165 8.45 -12.78 6.76
C LEU A 165 8.20 -11.97 8.04
N ILE A 166 9.04 -12.14 9.07
CA ILE A 166 8.96 -11.37 10.31
C ILE A 166 9.12 -9.87 10.03
N ILE A 167 10.09 -9.49 9.19
CA ILE A 167 10.31 -8.10 8.77
C ILE A 167 9.09 -7.54 8.06
N SER A 168 8.47 -8.32 7.16
CA SER A 168 7.24 -7.94 6.44
C SER A 168 6.11 -7.59 7.42
N THR A 169 5.88 -8.47 8.39
CA THR A 169 4.86 -8.25 9.43
C THR A 169 5.17 -7.04 10.30
N LEU A 170 6.45 -6.82 10.64
CA LEU A 170 6.88 -5.63 11.40
C LEU A 170 6.66 -4.34 10.60
N ILE A 171 6.95 -4.34 9.29
CA ILE A 171 6.68 -3.22 8.39
C ILE A 171 5.17 -2.93 8.37
N LEU A 172 4.34 -3.95 8.17
CA LEU A 172 2.88 -3.78 8.10
C LEU A 172 2.30 -3.21 9.40
N VAL A 173 2.69 -3.76 10.55
CA VAL A 173 2.19 -3.29 11.85
C VAL A 173 2.76 -1.92 12.24
N SER A 174 3.93 -1.53 11.71
CA SER A 174 4.48 -0.17 11.93
C SER A 174 3.54 0.93 11.44
N THR A 175 2.68 0.63 10.47
CA THR A 175 1.59 1.51 10.00
C THR A 175 0.69 1.93 11.15
N ALA A 176 0.32 1.03 12.05
CA ALA A 176 -0.50 1.37 13.22
C ALA A 176 0.21 2.41 14.11
N ALA A 177 1.52 2.25 14.33
CA ALA A 177 2.28 3.18 15.16
C ALA A 177 2.36 4.58 14.55
N ILE A 178 2.69 4.66 13.25
CA ILE A 178 2.82 5.94 12.52
C ILE A 178 1.44 6.60 12.37
N LEU A 179 0.42 5.83 12.01
CA LEU A 179 -0.97 6.28 11.91
C LEU A 179 -1.46 6.83 13.25
N SER A 180 -1.18 6.16 14.37
CA SER A 180 -1.57 6.64 15.70
C SER A 180 -1.03 8.04 16.03
N ARG A 181 0.15 8.36 15.50
CA ARG A 181 0.78 9.67 15.67
C ARG A 181 0.10 10.70 14.78
N TYR A 182 -0.19 10.34 13.54
CA TYR A 182 -0.93 11.20 12.61
C TYR A 182 -2.33 11.54 13.17
N LEU A 183 -3.11 10.53 13.53
CA LEU A 183 -4.48 10.64 14.06
C LEU A 183 -4.56 11.49 15.34
N ARG A 184 -3.55 11.44 16.22
CA ARG A 184 -3.59 12.27 17.44
C ARG A 184 -3.06 13.68 17.24
N ARG A 185 -2.04 13.86 16.40
CA ARG A 185 -1.29 15.12 16.33
C ARG A 185 -1.81 16.08 15.26
N ILE A 186 -2.22 15.56 14.11
CA ILE A 186 -2.71 16.38 12.99
C ILE A 186 -4.22 16.55 13.13
N VAL A 187 -4.84 15.42 13.39
CA VAL A 187 -6.26 15.19 13.30
C VAL A 187 -6.98 15.50 14.62
N ARG A 188 -6.31 15.18 15.73
CA ARG A 188 -6.79 15.38 17.11
C ARG A 188 -7.96 14.48 17.51
N LEU A 189 -7.93 13.21 17.10
CA LEU A 189 -8.84 12.20 17.63
C LEU A 189 -8.46 11.82 19.07
N ASP A 190 -9.45 11.36 19.82
CA ASP A 190 -9.27 10.76 21.14
C ASP A 190 -8.47 9.44 21.06
N HIS A 191 -8.00 8.97 22.21
CA HIS A 191 -7.11 7.81 22.30
C HIS A 191 -7.80 6.51 21.90
N THR A 192 -9.05 6.34 22.29
CA THR A 192 -9.83 5.13 22.03
C THR A 192 -10.13 5.02 20.55
N THR A 193 -10.70 6.06 19.95
CA THR A 193 -10.94 6.12 18.51
C THR A 193 -9.64 5.93 17.74
N THR A 194 -8.55 6.57 18.16
CA THR A 194 -7.24 6.36 17.52
C THR A 194 -6.81 4.89 17.54
N LEU A 195 -6.89 4.21 18.69
CA LEU A 195 -6.51 2.80 18.79
C LEU A 195 -7.39 1.92 17.89
N CYS A 196 -8.71 2.09 17.96
CA CYS A 196 -9.66 1.34 17.15
C CYS A 196 -9.40 1.51 15.66
N LEU A 197 -9.17 2.75 15.18
CA LEU A 197 -8.85 2.99 13.78
C LEU A 197 -7.48 2.37 13.42
N CYS A 198 -6.45 2.50 14.27
CA CYS A 198 -5.16 1.88 13.97
C CYS A 198 -5.29 0.35 13.81
N MET A 199 -6.02 -0.31 14.71
CA MET A 199 -6.29 -1.75 14.63
C MET A 199 -7.12 -2.11 13.40
N ALA A 200 -8.16 -1.33 13.09
CA ALA A 200 -8.99 -1.57 11.92
C ALA A 200 -8.22 -1.42 10.60
N ALA A 201 -7.24 -0.50 10.51
CA ALA A 201 -6.39 -0.36 9.32
C ALA A 201 -5.54 -1.59 9.09
N THR A 202 -4.88 -2.05 10.15
CA THR A 202 -3.92 -3.14 10.05
C THR A 202 -4.57 -4.52 10.02
N LEU A 203 -5.82 -4.64 10.49
CA LEU A 203 -6.64 -5.85 10.42
C LEU A 203 -7.62 -5.86 9.25
N ALA A 204 -7.68 -4.79 8.44
CA ALA A 204 -8.48 -4.78 7.22
C ALA A 204 -8.10 -6.01 6.37
N PRO A 205 -9.05 -6.84 5.90
CA PRO A 205 -8.74 -8.16 5.34
C PRO A 205 -7.66 -8.14 4.27
N TYR A 206 -7.74 -7.17 3.37
CA TYR A 206 -6.76 -6.98 2.31
C TYR A 206 -5.36 -6.61 2.83
N TYR A 207 -5.28 -5.75 3.84
CA TYR A 207 -3.99 -5.36 4.40
C TYR A 207 -3.38 -6.47 5.25
N ALA A 208 -4.21 -7.17 6.03
CA ALA A 208 -3.79 -8.31 6.82
C ALA A 208 -3.34 -9.49 5.95
N SER A 209 -3.99 -9.73 4.80
CA SER A 209 -3.63 -10.82 3.88
C SER A 209 -2.21 -10.66 3.32
N GLN A 210 -1.69 -9.44 3.26
CA GLN A 210 -0.31 -9.17 2.82
C GLN A 210 0.75 -9.89 3.67
N ASN A 211 0.45 -10.24 4.93
CA ASN A 211 1.38 -11.03 5.74
C ASN A 211 1.68 -12.42 5.16
N PHE A 212 0.75 -12.99 4.39
CA PHE A 212 0.86 -14.35 3.86
C PHE A 212 1.49 -14.39 2.46
N GLU A 213 1.48 -13.26 1.76
CA GLU A 213 2.08 -13.13 0.42
C GLU A 213 3.62 -13.01 0.49
N GLY A 214 4.19 -12.75 1.67
CA GLY A 214 5.63 -12.60 1.88
C GLY A 214 6.18 -11.22 1.48
N LEU A 215 7.48 -11.00 1.69
CA LEU A 215 8.08 -9.66 1.61
C LEU A 215 7.97 -9.03 0.23
N SER A 216 7.18 -7.97 0.18
CA SER A 216 6.95 -7.12 -0.97
C SER A 216 7.32 -5.69 -0.60
N MET A 217 8.13 -5.01 -1.42
CA MET A 217 8.57 -3.64 -1.10
C MET A 217 7.42 -2.65 -0.94
N GLU A 218 6.30 -2.90 -1.61
CA GLU A 218 5.09 -2.09 -1.53
C GLU A 218 4.52 -2.01 -0.11
N MET A 219 4.83 -2.98 0.77
CA MET A 219 4.44 -2.97 2.18
C MET A 219 5.00 -1.77 2.96
N LEU A 220 6.16 -1.23 2.54
CA LEU A 220 6.73 -0.01 3.12
C LEU A 220 5.98 1.25 2.72
N GLY A 221 5.16 1.17 1.68
CA GLY A 221 4.39 2.28 1.15
C GLY A 221 3.46 2.95 2.16
N PRO A 222 2.48 2.22 2.71
CA PRO A 222 1.53 2.77 3.68
C PRO A 222 2.17 3.48 4.88
N PRO A 223 3.14 2.88 5.61
CA PRO A 223 3.78 3.58 6.73
C PRO A 223 4.57 4.82 6.28
N LEU A 224 5.32 4.75 5.18
CA LEU A 224 6.09 5.88 4.65
C LEU A 224 5.19 7.01 4.11
N PHE A 225 4.09 6.66 3.45
CA PHE A 225 3.11 7.62 2.96
C PHE A 225 2.45 8.40 4.10
N ILE A 226 1.99 7.70 5.15
CA ILE A 226 1.38 8.36 6.32
C ILE A 226 2.41 9.23 7.03
N LEU A 227 3.67 8.80 7.11
CA LEU A 227 4.75 9.60 7.68
C LEU A 227 5.05 10.85 6.82
N ALA A 228 5.09 10.71 5.49
CA ALA A 228 5.25 11.83 4.57
C ALA A 228 4.10 12.83 4.76
N LEU A 229 2.85 12.35 4.77
CA LEU A 229 1.68 13.17 5.02
C LEU A 229 1.77 13.88 6.39
N HIS A 230 2.16 13.16 7.45
CA HIS A 230 2.38 13.76 8.76
C HIS A 230 3.38 14.92 8.74
N LEU A 231 4.50 14.77 8.03
CA LEU A 231 5.55 15.79 7.94
C LEU A 231 5.15 16.95 7.03
N PHE A 232 4.40 16.67 5.97
CA PHE A 232 3.82 17.66 5.07
C PHE A 232 2.83 18.57 5.79
N GLU A 233 1.93 17.99 6.59
CA GLU A 233 0.97 18.73 7.42
C GLU A 233 1.63 19.52 8.55
N ARG A 234 2.76 19.03 9.07
CA ARG A 234 3.57 19.73 10.09
C ARG A 234 4.55 20.75 9.50
N GLU A 235 4.53 20.93 8.19
CA GLU A 235 5.40 21.84 7.44
C GLU A 235 6.91 21.60 7.70
N ARG A 236 7.30 20.34 7.91
CA ARG A 236 8.69 19.93 8.08
C ARG A 236 9.30 19.51 6.74
N PHE A 237 9.74 20.49 5.95
CA PHE A 237 10.15 20.30 4.56
C PHE A 237 11.28 19.27 4.39
N TRP A 238 12.42 19.43 5.05
CA TRP A 238 13.56 18.53 4.86
C TRP A 238 13.28 17.08 5.30
N PRO A 239 12.71 16.82 6.49
CA PRO A 239 12.28 15.48 6.84
C PRO A 239 11.26 14.89 5.86
N PHE A 240 10.32 15.70 5.37
CA PHE A 240 9.37 15.27 4.35
C PHE A 240 10.08 14.82 3.07
N MET A 241 11.04 15.60 2.57
CA MET A 241 11.78 15.28 1.35
C MET A 241 12.57 13.97 1.48
N VAL A 242 13.18 13.72 2.64
CA VAL A 242 13.88 12.46 2.93
C VAL A 242 12.90 11.28 2.93
N VAL A 243 11.76 11.40 3.60
CA VAL A 243 10.74 10.33 3.62
C VAL A 243 10.14 10.12 2.22
N LEU A 244 9.93 11.19 1.45
CA LEU A 244 9.48 11.12 0.08
C LEU A 244 10.48 10.39 -0.82
N LEU A 245 11.78 10.60 -0.64
CA LEU A 245 12.82 9.85 -1.35
C LEU A 245 12.75 8.36 -1.03
N PHE A 246 12.63 7.99 0.25
CA PHE A 246 12.45 6.58 0.64
C PHE A 246 11.17 5.98 0.06
N LEU A 247 10.07 6.73 0.09
CA LEU A 247 8.80 6.31 -0.48
C LEU A 247 8.91 6.08 -1.99
N ASN A 248 9.56 6.97 -2.72
CA ASN A 248 9.81 6.79 -4.15
C ASN A 248 10.77 5.64 -4.47
N SER A 249 11.61 5.25 -3.50
CA SER A 249 12.51 4.10 -3.65
C SER A 249 11.79 2.75 -3.47
N VAL A 250 10.51 2.75 -3.07
CA VAL A 250 9.72 1.53 -2.89
C VAL A 250 9.47 0.84 -4.22
N LYS A 251 9.07 1.60 -5.25
CA LYS A 251 8.79 1.09 -6.60
C LYS A 251 8.71 2.24 -7.60
N GLU A 252 9.02 1.97 -8.87
CA GLU A 252 9.12 2.97 -9.94
C GLU A 252 7.86 3.84 -10.12
N GLN A 253 6.67 3.25 -9.98
CA GLN A 253 5.42 4.00 -10.15
C GLN A 253 5.09 4.92 -8.97
N VAL A 254 5.73 4.74 -7.81
CA VAL A 254 5.37 5.47 -6.59
C VAL A 254 5.64 6.96 -6.79
N ALA A 255 6.74 7.32 -7.46
CA ALA A 255 7.07 8.70 -7.78
C ALA A 255 5.99 9.40 -8.61
N ILE A 256 5.27 8.67 -9.48
CA ILE A 256 4.14 9.20 -10.25
C ILE A 256 2.97 9.49 -9.31
N VAL A 257 2.60 8.53 -8.45
CA VAL A 257 1.52 8.68 -7.48
C VAL A 257 1.81 9.85 -6.53
N MET A 258 3.06 10.01 -6.11
CA MET A 258 3.48 11.05 -5.17
C MET A 258 3.49 12.47 -5.76
N MET A 259 3.25 12.64 -7.06
CA MET A 259 2.97 13.96 -7.65
C MET A 259 1.72 14.62 -7.03
N VAL A 260 0.84 13.84 -6.39
CA VAL A 260 -0.28 14.38 -5.63
C VAL A 260 0.13 15.39 -4.54
N PHE A 261 1.30 15.24 -3.91
CA PHE A 261 1.80 16.22 -2.94
C PHE A 261 2.07 17.59 -3.60
N VAL A 262 2.48 17.60 -4.88
CA VAL A 262 2.64 18.84 -5.67
C VAL A 262 1.28 19.49 -5.88
N LEU A 263 0.29 18.71 -6.34
CA LEU A 263 -1.06 19.21 -6.58
C LEU A 263 -1.67 19.79 -5.30
N ILE A 264 -1.54 19.10 -4.18
CA ILE A 264 -2.05 19.57 -2.90
C ILE A 264 -1.32 20.83 -2.43
N ALA A 265 0.00 20.92 -2.62
CA ALA A 265 0.76 22.12 -2.30
C ALA A 265 0.27 23.32 -3.13
N LEU A 266 0.00 23.14 -4.42
CA LEU A 266 -0.52 24.18 -5.31
C LEU A 266 -1.94 24.60 -4.94
N VAL A 267 -2.86 23.64 -4.76
CA VAL A 267 -4.27 23.91 -4.42
C VAL A 267 -4.38 24.59 -3.05
N ARG A 268 -3.62 24.13 -2.06
CA ARG A 268 -3.56 24.74 -0.73
C ARG A 268 -2.65 25.98 -0.67
N LYS A 269 -2.12 26.43 -1.82
CA LYS A 269 -1.24 27.61 -1.95
C LYS A 269 -0.08 27.63 -0.93
N LYS A 270 0.50 26.46 -0.66
CA LYS A 270 1.72 26.37 0.17
C LYS A 270 2.88 27.07 -0.55
N GLY A 271 3.86 27.55 0.23
CA GLY A 271 5.03 28.22 -0.33
C GLY A 271 5.73 27.38 -1.41
N ALA A 272 6.28 28.04 -2.44
CA ALA A 272 6.76 27.41 -3.68
C ALA A 272 7.66 26.18 -3.48
N ARG A 273 8.47 26.15 -2.42
CA ARG A 273 9.31 24.99 -2.06
C ARG A 273 8.52 23.68 -1.92
N TRP A 274 7.28 23.74 -1.45
CA TRP A 274 6.40 22.58 -1.27
C TRP A 274 5.79 22.05 -2.56
N ALA A 275 5.84 22.81 -3.66
CA ALA A 275 5.47 22.32 -4.99
C ALA A 275 6.73 21.92 -5.78
N ILE A 276 7.74 22.79 -5.81
CA ILE A 276 8.96 22.61 -6.60
C ILE A 276 9.79 21.43 -6.08
N GLY A 277 10.02 21.33 -4.76
CA GLY A 277 10.84 20.27 -4.18
C GLY A 277 10.32 18.87 -4.50
N PRO A 278 9.06 18.53 -4.14
CA PRO A 278 8.49 17.23 -4.46
C PRO A 278 8.41 16.98 -5.97
N PHE A 279 8.09 18.01 -6.76
CA PHE A 279 8.05 17.88 -8.22
C PHE A 279 9.41 17.45 -8.79
N LEU A 280 10.49 18.16 -8.44
CA LEU A 280 11.83 17.84 -8.92
C LEU A 280 12.28 16.46 -8.48
N LEU A 281 12.04 16.09 -7.20
CA LEU A 281 12.40 14.76 -6.70
C LEU A 281 11.62 13.64 -7.39
N ASN A 282 10.30 13.78 -7.54
CA ASN A 282 9.47 12.79 -8.22
C ASN A 282 9.85 12.68 -9.70
N ALA A 283 10.05 13.80 -10.40
CA ALA A 283 10.46 13.82 -11.80
C ALA A 283 11.84 13.15 -12.01
N MET A 284 12.79 13.45 -11.11
CA MET A 284 14.10 12.80 -11.10
C MET A 284 13.98 11.28 -10.89
N MET A 285 13.16 10.83 -9.94
CA MET A 285 12.96 9.40 -9.66
C MET A 285 12.28 8.67 -10.82
N ILE A 286 11.32 9.31 -11.50
CA ILE A 286 10.70 8.79 -12.72
C ILE A 286 11.76 8.62 -13.81
N PHE A 287 12.58 9.66 -14.05
CA PHE A 287 13.65 9.60 -15.05
C PHE A 287 14.69 8.51 -14.73
N ILE A 288 15.15 8.42 -13.48
CA ILE A 288 16.09 7.37 -13.07
C ILE A 288 15.48 5.99 -13.30
N SER A 289 14.22 5.78 -12.89
CA SER A 289 13.58 4.47 -12.99
C SER A 289 13.37 4.02 -14.44
N PHE A 290 12.71 4.85 -15.24
CA PHE A 290 12.28 4.48 -16.59
C PHE A 290 13.28 4.84 -17.68
N GLY A 291 14.14 5.82 -17.45
CA GLY A 291 15.16 6.27 -18.40
C GLY A 291 16.51 5.58 -18.24
N LEU A 292 16.87 5.16 -17.02
CA LEU A 292 18.20 4.61 -16.73
C LEU A 292 18.14 3.16 -16.23
N VAL A 293 17.49 2.91 -15.09
CA VAL A 293 17.58 1.63 -14.37
C VAL A 293 16.92 0.49 -15.15
N ILE A 294 15.63 0.61 -15.46
CA ILE A 294 14.88 -0.44 -16.14
C ILE A 294 15.50 -0.74 -17.54
N PRO A 295 15.80 0.26 -18.39
CA PRO A 295 16.45 0.01 -19.68
C PRO A 295 17.83 -0.64 -19.57
N HIS A 296 18.63 -0.27 -18.56
CA HIS A 296 19.95 -0.87 -18.34
C HIS A 296 19.85 -2.37 -18.06
N PHE A 297 18.90 -2.78 -17.20
CA PHE A 297 18.71 -4.19 -16.85
C PHE A 297 17.86 -4.96 -17.85
N ARG A 298 17.06 -4.28 -18.70
CA ARG A 298 16.24 -4.89 -19.77
C ARG A 298 16.50 -4.24 -21.14
N PRO A 299 17.67 -4.48 -21.75
CA PRO A 299 18.07 -3.81 -23.00
C PRO A 299 17.26 -4.27 -24.24
N THR A 300 16.77 -5.51 -24.27
CA THR A 300 16.15 -6.12 -25.45
C THR A 300 14.66 -6.47 -25.28
N GLY A 301 13.98 -5.96 -24.24
CA GLY A 301 12.59 -6.27 -23.95
C GLY A 301 11.76 -5.02 -23.64
N ALA A 302 10.52 -4.99 -24.12
CA ALA A 302 9.56 -3.96 -23.71
C ALA A 302 9.27 -4.10 -22.20
N TYR A 303 9.28 -2.98 -21.48
CA TYR A 303 8.81 -2.97 -20.09
C TYR A 303 7.33 -3.39 -20.06
N LYS A 304 6.95 -4.26 -19.11
CA LYS A 304 5.65 -4.95 -19.07
C LYS A 304 4.41 -4.02 -19.06
N LEU A 305 4.59 -2.74 -18.72
CA LEU A 305 3.51 -1.73 -18.73
C LEU A 305 3.53 -0.82 -19.97
N LEU A 306 4.44 -1.07 -20.92
CA LEU A 306 4.45 -0.39 -22.21
C LEU A 306 3.52 -1.13 -23.16
N ASN A 307 2.57 -0.40 -23.76
CA ASN A 307 1.79 -0.87 -24.88
C ASN A 307 2.77 -1.21 -26.02
N PRO A 308 2.83 -2.46 -26.49
CA PRO A 308 3.71 -2.88 -27.58
C PRO A 308 3.57 -1.99 -28.82
N ASP A 309 2.35 -1.50 -29.06
CA ASP A 309 1.98 -0.71 -30.24
C ASP A 309 2.32 0.79 -30.09
N ALA A 310 2.61 1.26 -28.88
CA ALA A 310 2.92 2.67 -28.58
C ALA A 310 4.44 2.98 -28.63
N GLY A 311 5.26 1.96 -28.89
CA GLY A 311 6.73 2.04 -28.83
C GLY A 311 7.27 2.08 -27.40
N THR A 312 8.60 2.13 -27.27
CA THR A 312 9.30 2.02 -25.97
C THR A 312 9.43 3.33 -25.20
N SER A 313 8.98 4.46 -25.75
CA SER A 313 9.13 5.78 -25.12
C SER A 313 7.93 6.16 -24.26
N LEU A 314 8.18 6.80 -23.10
CA LEU A 314 7.15 7.35 -22.22
C LEU A 314 6.23 8.36 -22.93
N ALA A 315 6.77 9.13 -23.88
CA ALA A 315 5.98 10.06 -24.69
C ALA A 315 5.07 9.33 -25.69
N GLY A 316 5.55 8.25 -26.31
CA GLY A 316 4.76 7.40 -27.20
C GLY A 316 3.58 6.74 -26.49
N GLN A 317 3.84 6.23 -25.28
CA GLN A 317 2.81 5.72 -24.36
C GLN A 317 1.71 6.74 -24.05
N ALA A 318 2.10 7.94 -23.59
CA ALA A 318 1.15 8.99 -23.25
C ALA A 318 0.32 9.42 -24.47
N MET A 319 0.96 9.50 -25.65
CA MET A 319 0.28 9.84 -26.89
C MET A 319 -0.65 8.75 -27.41
N ALA A 320 -0.38 7.47 -27.16
CA ALA A 320 -1.28 6.39 -27.54
C ALA A 320 -2.63 6.48 -26.82
N TYR A 321 -2.63 6.83 -25.53
CA TYR A 321 -3.85 7.07 -24.76
C TYR A 321 -4.62 8.31 -25.23
N LEU A 322 -3.92 9.37 -25.64
CA LEU A 322 -4.56 10.58 -26.19
C LEU A 322 -5.14 10.38 -27.59
N ARG A 323 -4.54 9.50 -28.40
CA ARG A 323 -4.99 9.21 -29.78
C ARG A 323 -6.19 8.26 -29.83
N HIS A 324 -6.41 7.45 -28.80
CA HIS A 324 -7.51 6.49 -28.73
C HIS A 324 -8.34 6.63 -27.45
N PRO A 325 -9.03 7.76 -27.23
CA PRO A 325 -9.79 8.00 -26.00
C PRO A 325 -10.96 7.02 -25.81
N SER A 326 -11.57 6.53 -26.91
CA SER A 326 -12.66 5.55 -26.85
C SER A 326 -12.21 4.19 -26.31
N SER A 327 -10.99 3.75 -26.63
CA SER A 327 -10.46 2.49 -26.10
C SER A 327 -10.14 2.59 -24.61
N ALA A 328 -9.68 3.77 -24.14
CA ALA A 328 -9.48 4.03 -22.71
C ALA A 328 -10.82 4.02 -21.94
N VAL A 329 -11.88 4.62 -22.50
CA VAL A 329 -13.22 4.63 -21.88
C VAL A 329 -13.83 3.23 -21.84
N GLN A 330 -13.78 2.48 -22.94
CA GLN A 330 -14.27 1.09 -22.98
C GLN A 330 -13.53 0.18 -21.99
N GLN A 331 -12.23 0.42 -21.84
CA GLN A 331 -11.41 -0.24 -20.85
C GLN A 331 -11.87 0.05 -19.42
N VAL A 332 -12.10 1.31 -19.06
CA VAL A 332 -12.59 1.72 -17.72
C VAL A 332 -13.99 1.17 -17.43
N LEU A 333 -14.88 1.16 -18.43
CA LEU A 333 -16.26 0.70 -18.30
C LEU A 333 -16.43 -0.83 -18.41
N ALA A 334 -15.34 -1.57 -18.58
CA ALA A 334 -15.43 -3.02 -18.65
C ALA A 334 -16.02 -3.57 -17.33
N PRO A 335 -16.95 -4.55 -17.38
CA PRO A 335 -17.71 -5.02 -16.21
C PRO A 335 -16.81 -5.39 -15.01
N PHE A 336 -15.66 -6.00 -15.28
CA PHE A 336 -14.67 -6.33 -14.25
C PHE A 336 -14.09 -5.09 -13.54
N ARG A 337 -13.79 -4.01 -14.28
CA ARG A 337 -13.24 -2.80 -13.66
C ARG A 337 -14.28 -2.08 -12.82
N LEU A 338 -15.56 -2.17 -13.18
CA LEU A 338 -16.67 -1.66 -12.36
C LEU A 338 -16.83 -2.45 -11.06
N THR A 339 -16.65 -3.77 -11.07
CA THR A 339 -16.61 -4.58 -9.84
C THR A 339 -15.42 -4.22 -8.95
N TYR A 340 -14.26 -3.93 -9.54
CA TYR A 340 -13.11 -3.42 -8.78
C TYR A 340 -13.43 -2.05 -8.14
N VAL A 341 -13.97 -1.08 -8.90
CA VAL A 341 -14.43 0.20 -8.35
C VAL A 341 -15.46 -0.02 -7.26
N TYR A 342 -16.38 -0.97 -7.44
CA TYR A 342 -17.39 -1.33 -6.45
C TYR A 342 -16.76 -1.90 -5.18
N ILE A 343 -15.83 -2.87 -5.26
CA ILE A 343 -15.17 -3.46 -4.07
C ILE A 343 -14.36 -2.40 -3.33
N VAL A 344 -13.62 -1.57 -4.09
CA VAL A 344 -12.92 -0.41 -3.53
C VAL A 344 -13.92 0.51 -2.85
N ALA A 345 -14.92 1.03 -3.55
CA ALA A 345 -15.93 1.92 -2.99
C ALA A 345 -16.70 1.31 -1.80
N ALA A 346 -17.04 0.02 -1.84
CA ALA A 346 -17.76 -0.72 -0.80
C ALA A 346 -16.92 -0.88 0.47
N THR A 347 -15.65 -1.26 0.32
CA THR A 347 -14.68 -1.31 1.43
C THR A 347 -14.44 0.11 1.98
N ASN A 348 -14.65 1.13 1.15
CA ASN A 348 -14.42 2.55 1.40
C ASN A 348 -15.67 3.37 1.81
N LEU A 349 -16.77 2.72 2.22
CA LEU A 349 -18.02 3.38 2.62
C LEU A 349 -18.56 4.37 1.57
N PHE A 350 -18.52 3.93 0.31
CA PHE A 350 -19.19 4.39 -0.92
C PHE A 350 -19.07 5.87 -1.34
N PHE A 351 -18.93 6.85 -0.44
CA PHE A 351 -18.95 8.29 -0.77
C PHE A 351 -18.15 9.19 0.19
N LEU A 352 -17.75 8.71 1.37
CA LEU A 352 -17.08 9.54 2.38
C LEU A 352 -15.67 10.02 1.98
N PRO A 353 -14.82 9.21 1.31
CA PRO A 353 -13.52 9.66 0.85
C PRO A 353 -13.61 10.80 -0.16
N PHE A 354 -14.59 10.77 -1.07
CA PHE A 354 -14.70 11.58 -2.30
C PHE A 354 -15.14 13.04 -2.10
N LEU A 355 -15.51 13.41 -0.87
CA LEU A 355 -15.97 14.77 -0.54
C LEU A 355 -14.85 15.66 0.03
N SER A 356 -13.60 15.19 0.03
CA SER A 356 -12.47 15.83 0.68
C SER A 356 -11.34 16.08 -0.32
N LEU A 357 -10.50 17.10 -0.13
CA LEU A 357 -9.39 17.35 -1.05
C LEU A 357 -8.36 16.20 -1.02
N GLU A 358 -8.42 15.41 0.03
CA GLU A 358 -7.60 14.26 0.34
C GLU A 358 -8.00 13.03 -0.51
N SER A 359 -9.17 13.00 -1.16
CA SER A 359 -9.48 11.96 -2.15
C SER A 359 -8.50 11.96 -3.32
N LEU A 360 -7.86 13.11 -3.59
CA LEU A 360 -6.84 13.24 -4.62
C LEU A 360 -5.68 12.25 -4.41
N PHE A 361 -5.42 11.79 -3.17
CA PHE A 361 -4.41 10.77 -2.88
C PHE A 361 -4.76 9.38 -3.43
N ILE A 362 -6.05 9.09 -3.60
CA ILE A 362 -6.53 7.80 -4.09
C ILE A 362 -6.57 7.77 -5.63
N LEU A 363 -6.79 8.94 -6.26
CA LEU A 363 -7.00 9.03 -7.70
C LEU A 363 -5.87 8.45 -8.55
N PRO A 364 -4.56 8.67 -8.28
CA PRO A 364 -3.52 8.10 -9.12
C PRO A 364 -3.44 6.58 -9.04
N SER A 365 -3.62 6.00 -7.84
CA SER A 365 -3.67 4.54 -7.67
C SER A 365 -4.92 3.95 -8.30
N LEU A 366 -6.07 4.61 -8.17
CA LEU A 366 -7.31 4.21 -8.82
C LEU A 366 -7.18 4.29 -10.34
N ALA A 367 -6.65 5.39 -10.88
CA ALA A 367 -6.40 5.55 -12.30
C ALA A 367 -5.45 4.49 -12.84
N LYS A 368 -4.36 4.18 -12.11
CA LYS A 368 -3.47 3.07 -12.46
C LYS A 368 -4.25 1.74 -12.53
N ASN A 369 -4.97 1.38 -11.47
CA ASN A 369 -5.70 0.11 -11.43
C ASN A 369 -6.82 0.03 -12.49
N LEU A 370 -7.37 1.17 -12.90
CA LEU A 370 -8.42 1.25 -13.94
C LEU A 370 -7.92 1.36 -15.36
N LEU A 371 -6.70 1.87 -15.60
CA LEU A 371 -6.18 2.10 -16.96
C LEU A 371 -5.22 0.99 -17.41
N PHE A 372 -4.59 0.26 -16.49
CA PHE A 372 -3.70 -0.84 -16.83
C PHE A 372 -4.44 -2.19 -16.72
N VAL A 373 -4.74 -2.80 -17.88
CA VAL A 373 -5.54 -4.03 -18.11
C VAL A 373 -5.21 -5.18 -17.14
N ARG A 374 -3.93 -5.36 -16.80
CA ARG A 374 -3.43 -6.46 -15.96
C ARG A 374 -3.67 -6.30 -14.45
N TRP A 375 -3.91 -5.08 -13.97
CA TRP A 375 -3.95 -4.79 -12.53
C TRP A 375 -5.31 -5.07 -11.89
N ALA A 376 -6.40 -4.67 -12.56
CA ALA A 376 -7.76 -4.94 -12.08
C ALA A 376 -8.09 -6.46 -12.02
N ALA A 377 -7.56 -7.24 -12.97
CA ALA A 377 -7.78 -8.68 -13.03
C ALA A 377 -7.12 -9.42 -11.85
N ASN A 378 -5.94 -9.00 -11.39
CA ASN A 378 -5.22 -9.64 -10.27
C ASN A 378 -5.83 -9.33 -8.90
N ILE A 379 -6.34 -8.11 -8.70
CA ILE A 379 -7.05 -7.79 -7.46
C ILE A 379 -8.36 -8.59 -7.40
N MET A 380 -9.06 -8.72 -8.52
CA MET A 380 -10.29 -9.48 -8.57
C MET A 380 -10.10 -10.99 -8.56
N SER A 381 -9.03 -11.58 -9.11
CA SER A 381 -8.78 -13.02 -8.96
C SER A 381 -8.57 -13.35 -7.49
N LYS A 382 -7.82 -12.53 -6.76
CA LYS A 382 -7.69 -12.61 -5.30
C LYS A 382 -9.07 -12.44 -4.63
N HIS A 383 -9.85 -11.40 -4.93
CA HIS A 383 -11.17 -11.22 -4.30
C HIS A 383 -12.24 -12.25 -4.72
N ALA A 384 -12.18 -12.78 -5.94
CA ALA A 384 -13.05 -13.82 -6.46
C ALA A 384 -12.71 -15.15 -5.78
N LEU A 385 -11.43 -15.49 -5.61
CA LEU A 385 -10.99 -16.61 -4.76
C LEU A 385 -11.44 -16.46 -3.29
N LEU A 386 -11.61 -15.22 -2.79
CA LEU A 386 -12.13 -14.93 -1.45
C LEU A 386 -13.68 -14.92 -1.39
N MET A 387 -14.39 -14.83 -2.53
CA MET A 387 -15.86 -14.70 -2.64
C MET A 387 -16.55 -15.95 -3.20
N SER A 388 -15.88 -16.72 -4.06
CA SER A 388 -16.34 -18.02 -4.51
C SER A 388 -15.92 -19.05 -3.49
N GLY A 389 -16.78 -19.33 -2.51
CA GLY A 389 -16.74 -20.56 -1.71
C GLY A 389 -17.05 -21.79 -2.58
N ALA A 390 -16.37 -21.92 -3.71
CA ALA A 390 -16.57 -22.96 -4.71
C ALA A 390 -15.36 -23.89 -4.66
N MET A 391 -15.57 -24.96 -3.88
CA MET A 391 -15.09 -26.35 -4.01
C MET A 391 -13.71 -26.60 -4.63
#